data_AF-A0A3M7S164-F1
#
_entry.id   AF-A0A3M7S164-F1
#
_cell.length_a   1.000
_cell.length_b   1.000
_cell.length_c   1.000
_cell.angle_alpha   90.00
_cell.angle_beta   90.00
_cell.angle_gamma   90.00
#
_symmetry.space_group_name_H-M   'P 1'
#
loop_
_entity.id
_entity.type
_entity.pdbx_description
1 polymer ?
#
loop_
_entity_poly.entity_id
_entity_poly.type
_entity_poly.pdbx_seq_one_letter_code
_entity_poly.pdbx_strand_id
1 'polypeptide(L)'
;MNEDSPLGDSMTRQLPASSRFEIKKVDQNLPNKFKMNDENVNLHAKSSLKKVAHRFEHDESFEESSRFIDPSRGDLSQTGCFQLNYDDEKNEPQSITCNLESTAIKTYSNCFQDLKTPGPYQKSLAEFLGTLILTLYACSIGLPISEDKVPSLNGCLGGGLTLATLIWCMGNVSGGHFNPSVTIAFLFTGKINPLLTIIYIVSQLFGAYVGALILHGFVFNQSENASLIAETVTTLHPDIHMVQGLVVEIIITFILVLTIFSCVDSSRKDIGGSFPLQIGIAVVIGGLFGGKFTGGSMNPARSFGPALVTGIWENHWIYWLGPIVGALLAGFIYQFVLNLKCPRKYIPRNVYRA
;
A
#
# COMPACT_ATOMS: atom_id res chain seq x y z
N MET A 1 -13.53 0.58 64.24
CA MET A 1 -13.27 1.73 63.36
C MET A 1 -13.21 1.15 61.96
N ASN A 2 -14.31 1.05 61.21
CA ASN A 2 -15.42 2.01 61.03
C ASN A 2 -14.89 3.40 60.66
N GLU A 3 -15.37 4.14 59.65
CA GLU A 3 -16.31 3.93 58.52
C GLU A 3 -15.90 5.00 57.44
N ASP A 4 -16.40 5.16 56.21
CA ASP A 4 -17.50 4.59 55.40
C ASP A 4 -17.14 4.69 53.88
N SER A 5 -18.15 4.63 53.02
CA SER A 5 -18.27 4.92 51.57
C SER A 5 -18.94 6.32 51.37
N PRO A 6 -19.40 6.81 50.17
CA PRO A 6 -19.56 6.19 48.84
C PRO A 6 -19.32 7.08 47.57
N LEU A 7 -19.58 6.47 46.39
CA LEU A 7 -20.04 7.05 45.09
C LEU A 7 -19.12 7.92 44.21
N GLY A 8 -19.10 7.62 42.89
CA GLY A 8 -18.38 8.38 41.86
C GLY A 8 -18.38 7.74 40.45
N ASP A 9 -19.55 7.53 39.84
CA ASP A 9 -19.71 6.98 38.47
C ASP A 9 -19.12 7.87 37.36
N SER A 10 -18.44 7.28 36.35
CA SER A 10 -18.39 7.88 35.00
C SER A 10 -18.06 6.89 33.85
N MET A 11 -19.12 6.34 33.25
CA MET A 11 -19.28 6.02 31.82
C MET A 11 -18.16 5.26 31.06
N THR A 12 -18.06 3.95 31.27
CA THR A 12 -17.72 3.00 30.18
C THR A 12 -18.99 2.65 29.38
N ARG A 13 -19.29 3.40 28.32
CA ARG A 13 -20.35 3.00 27.37
C ARG A 13 -19.91 1.76 26.59
N GLN A 14 -20.46 0.60 26.95
CA GLN A 14 -20.33 -0.63 26.16
C GLN A 14 -20.90 -0.44 24.75
N LEU A 15 -20.17 -0.90 23.74
CA LEU A 15 -20.69 -1.04 22.37
C LEU A 15 -21.80 -2.10 22.36
N PRO A 16 -22.88 -1.94 21.57
CA PRO A 16 -23.94 -2.94 21.50
C PRO A 16 -23.40 -4.25 20.92
N ALA A 17 -23.62 -5.35 21.64
CA ALA A 17 -23.15 -6.67 21.25
C ALA A 17 -23.76 -7.13 19.91
N SER A 18 -22.94 -7.79 19.09
CA SER A 18 -23.43 -8.51 17.91
C SER A 18 -24.36 -9.64 18.33
N SER A 19 -25.62 -9.58 17.89
CA SER A 19 -26.62 -10.60 18.19
C SER A 19 -26.33 -11.87 17.37
N ARG A 20 -25.68 -12.85 18.00
CA ARG A 20 -25.36 -14.16 17.39
C ARG A 20 -26.46 -15.17 17.71
N PHE A 21 -27.16 -15.64 16.69
CA PHE A 21 -28.25 -16.62 16.85
C PHE A 21 -27.81 -18.00 16.38
N GLU A 22 -28.03 -19.01 17.22
CA GLU A 22 -27.67 -20.41 16.97
C GLU A 22 -28.94 -21.28 17.03
N ILE A 23 -29.27 -21.96 15.93
CA ILE A 23 -30.39 -22.91 15.86
C ILE A 23 -29.82 -24.33 15.99
N LYS A 24 -30.15 -25.05 17.06
CA LYS A 24 -29.72 -26.44 17.30
C LYS A 24 -30.83 -27.44 16.97
N LYS A 25 -30.46 -28.56 16.35
CA LYS A 25 -31.30 -29.76 16.24
C LYS A 25 -31.49 -30.33 17.66
N VAL A 26 -32.74 -30.38 18.14
CA VAL A 26 -33.06 -30.97 19.46
C VAL A 26 -33.49 -32.41 19.22
N ASP A 27 -32.68 -33.35 19.71
CA ASP A 27 -32.95 -34.77 19.56
C ASP A 27 -33.87 -35.27 20.68
N GLN A 28 -35.08 -35.71 20.31
CA GLN A 28 -35.89 -36.75 20.97
C GLN A 28 -37.23 -36.95 20.23
N ASN A 29 -37.28 -37.97 19.37
CA ASN A 29 -38.49 -38.69 18.95
C ASN A 29 -39.72 -37.88 18.47
N LEU A 30 -39.59 -37.10 17.39
CA LEU A 30 -40.47 -37.05 16.19
C LEU A 30 -39.98 -35.91 15.26
N PRO A 31 -40.26 -35.95 13.93
CA PRO A 31 -39.95 -34.81 13.06
C PRO A 31 -40.84 -33.60 13.40
N ASN A 32 -40.38 -32.40 13.02
CA ASN A 32 -41.05 -31.10 13.21
C ASN A 32 -40.98 -30.47 14.61
N LYS A 33 -39.83 -29.84 14.95
CA LYS A 33 -39.76 -28.49 15.58
C LYS A 33 -38.32 -28.02 15.83
N PHE A 34 -37.86 -27.04 15.05
CA PHE A 34 -36.77 -26.15 15.48
C PHE A 34 -37.29 -25.18 16.55
N LYS A 35 -36.60 -25.06 17.69
CA LYS A 35 -36.87 -24.04 18.71
C LYS A 35 -35.91 -22.86 18.55
N MET A 36 -36.46 -21.64 18.56
CA MET A 36 -35.69 -20.40 18.72
C MET A 36 -35.76 -19.97 20.17
N ASN A 37 -34.60 -19.80 20.82
CA ASN A 37 -34.50 -19.28 22.18
C ASN A 37 -34.22 -17.78 22.16
N ASP A 38 -35.18 -16.97 21.68
CA ASP A 38 -35.17 -15.53 21.94
C ASP A 38 -36.57 -14.91 21.73
N GLU A 39 -37.09 -14.22 22.75
CA GLU A 39 -38.45 -13.65 22.71
C GLU A 39 -38.54 -12.39 21.82
N ASN A 40 -37.41 -11.69 21.61
CA ASN A 40 -37.36 -10.40 20.91
C ASN A 40 -37.32 -10.48 19.37
N VAL A 41 -37.41 -11.67 18.76
CA VAL A 41 -37.35 -11.81 17.29
C VAL A 41 -38.71 -11.48 16.65
N ASN A 42 -38.73 -10.43 15.83
CA ASN A 42 -39.89 -9.92 15.09
C ASN A 42 -40.56 -11.01 14.21
N LEU A 43 -41.90 -11.01 14.14
CA LEU A 43 -42.73 -11.95 13.39
C LEU A 43 -42.32 -12.09 11.91
N HIS A 44 -41.87 -10.99 11.29
CA HIS A 44 -41.46 -11.02 9.89
C HIS A 44 -40.17 -11.81 9.65
N ALA A 45 -39.20 -11.73 10.57
CA ALA A 45 -37.98 -12.54 10.52
C ALA A 45 -38.29 -14.03 10.76
N LYS A 46 -39.21 -14.33 11.69
CA LYS A 46 -39.69 -15.71 11.94
C LYS A 46 -40.34 -16.34 10.69
N SER A 47 -41.02 -15.56 9.83
CA SER A 47 -41.62 -16.10 8.60
C SER A 47 -40.58 -16.38 7.51
N SER A 48 -39.57 -15.51 7.34
CA SER A 48 -38.47 -15.75 6.40
C SER A 48 -37.58 -16.92 6.83
N LEU A 49 -37.26 -17.03 8.13
CA LEU A 49 -36.51 -18.16 8.68
C LEU A 49 -37.27 -19.49 8.49
N LYS A 50 -38.60 -19.50 8.58
CA LYS A 50 -39.42 -20.68 8.21
C LYS A 50 -39.34 -21.02 6.71
N LYS A 51 -39.27 -20.03 5.81
CA LYS A 51 -39.09 -20.28 4.37
C LYS A 51 -37.72 -20.88 4.05
N VAL A 52 -36.66 -20.40 4.72
CA VAL A 52 -35.32 -20.97 4.60
C VAL A 52 -35.29 -22.40 5.17
N ALA A 53 -35.87 -22.63 6.35
CA ALA A 53 -35.95 -23.97 6.94
C ALA A 53 -36.79 -24.97 6.10
N HIS A 54 -37.85 -24.53 5.43
CA HIS A 54 -38.65 -25.39 4.53
C HIS A 54 -37.93 -25.72 3.22
N ARG A 55 -37.09 -24.81 2.69
CA ARG A 55 -36.19 -25.14 1.56
C ARG A 55 -35.07 -26.08 1.98
N PHE A 56 -34.74 -26.13 3.26
CA PHE A 56 -33.73 -27.01 3.84
C PHE A 56 -34.08 -28.50 3.76
N GLU A 57 -35.35 -28.85 3.58
CA GLU A 57 -35.80 -30.25 3.46
C GLU A 57 -35.62 -30.82 2.03
N HIS A 58 -35.23 -30.00 1.05
CA HIS A 58 -35.01 -30.38 -0.35
C HIS A 58 -33.70 -29.77 -0.89
N ASP A 59 -32.61 -30.54 -0.77
CA ASP A 59 -31.26 -30.37 -1.34
C ASP A 59 -30.89 -29.05 -2.04
N GLU A 60 -29.99 -28.26 -1.41
CA GLU A 60 -28.64 -27.95 -1.94
C GLU A 60 -27.87 -27.02 -0.96
N SER A 61 -26.54 -27.02 -0.99
CA SER A 61 -25.72 -26.10 -0.18
C SER A 61 -25.82 -24.68 -0.71
N PHE A 62 -26.32 -23.74 0.11
CA PHE A 62 -26.73 -22.41 -0.36
C PHE A 62 -26.20 -21.26 0.51
N GLU A 63 -25.69 -20.21 -0.14
CA GLU A 63 -25.25 -18.95 0.48
C GLU A 63 -26.21 -17.83 0.02
N GLU A 64 -27.17 -17.42 0.85
CA GLU A 64 -28.13 -16.35 0.51
C GLU A 64 -27.92 -15.11 1.37
N SER A 65 -27.76 -13.95 0.72
CA SER A 65 -27.71 -12.65 1.41
C SER A 65 -29.08 -11.98 1.41
N SER A 66 -29.81 -12.10 2.52
CA SER A 66 -31.12 -11.48 2.69
C SER A 66 -31.02 -10.09 3.34
N ARG A 67 -31.72 -9.10 2.75
CA ARG A 67 -31.96 -7.80 3.37
C ARG A 67 -33.26 -7.83 4.18
N PHE A 68 -33.16 -7.48 5.45
CA PHE A 68 -34.29 -7.36 6.38
C PHE A 68 -34.52 -5.88 6.71
N ILE A 69 -35.79 -5.47 6.77
CA ILE A 69 -36.22 -4.12 7.14
C ILE A 69 -37.02 -4.23 8.44
N ASP A 70 -36.64 -3.48 9.48
CA ASP A 70 -37.39 -3.38 10.73
C ASP A 70 -38.26 -2.10 10.71
N PRO A 71 -39.60 -2.21 10.66
CA PRO A 71 -40.47 -1.03 10.63
C PRO A 71 -40.51 -0.26 11.97
N SER A 72 -40.01 -0.85 13.06
CA SER A 72 -40.11 -0.26 14.41
C SER A 72 -38.95 0.67 14.78
N ARG A 73 -37.87 0.68 13.99
CA ARG A 73 -36.69 1.54 14.14
C ARG A 73 -36.29 2.04 12.75
N GLY A 74 -36.57 3.31 12.48
CA GLY A 74 -36.52 3.90 11.13
C GLY A 74 -35.27 3.52 10.30
N ASP A 75 -35.52 2.98 9.11
CA ASP A 75 -34.59 2.73 8.00
C ASP A 75 -33.21 2.12 8.33
N LEU A 76 -33.14 1.27 9.36
CA LEU A 76 -31.99 0.39 9.57
C LEU A 76 -32.21 -0.95 8.87
N SER A 77 -31.80 -1.02 7.60
CA SER A 77 -31.66 -2.30 6.89
C SER A 77 -30.64 -3.19 7.62
N GLN A 78 -30.95 -4.46 7.83
CA GLN A 78 -29.99 -5.45 8.34
C GLN A 78 -29.67 -6.46 7.23
N THR A 79 -28.39 -6.79 7.05
CA THR A 79 -27.94 -7.86 6.16
C THR A 79 -27.53 -9.06 6.99
N GLY A 80 -28.22 -10.18 6.83
CA GLY A 80 -27.85 -11.46 7.44
C GLY A 80 -26.99 -12.29 6.50
N CYS A 81 -25.93 -12.89 7.02
CA CYS A 81 -25.21 -13.99 6.35
C CYS A 81 -25.43 -15.28 7.14
N PHE A 82 -25.76 -16.36 6.43
CA PHE A 82 -26.08 -17.67 7.01
C PHE A 82 -24.92 -18.64 6.77
N GLN A 83 -24.36 -19.21 7.84
CA GLN A 83 -23.36 -20.26 7.77
C GLN A 83 -23.91 -21.57 8.32
N LEU A 84 -23.60 -22.65 7.60
CA LEU A 84 -23.96 -24.02 7.93
C LEU A 84 -22.78 -24.74 8.60
N ASN A 85 -23.04 -25.32 9.77
CA ASN A 85 -22.11 -26.21 10.44
C ASN A 85 -22.52 -27.66 10.20
N TYR A 86 -21.62 -28.42 9.59
CA TYR A 86 -21.80 -29.82 9.22
C TYR A 86 -21.04 -30.73 10.19
N ASP A 87 -21.59 -31.90 10.50
CA ASP A 87 -20.92 -32.93 11.30
C ASP A 87 -20.25 -33.94 10.36
N ASP A 88 -18.94 -33.79 10.18
CA ASP A 88 -18.14 -34.56 9.23
C ASP A 88 -18.12 -36.07 9.54
N GLU A 89 -18.41 -36.50 10.78
CA GLU A 89 -18.47 -37.93 11.15
C GLU A 89 -19.81 -38.59 10.79
N LYS A 90 -20.91 -37.81 10.80
CA LYS A 90 -22.28 -38.33 10.62
C LYS A 90 -22.92 -37.94 9.30
N ASN A 91 -22.29 -37.03 8.55
CA ASN A 91 -22.78 -36.50 7.29
C ASN A 91 -24.18 -35.87 7.40
N GLU A 92 -24.46 -35.19 8.52
CA GLU A 92 -25.68 -34.43 8.78
C GLU A 92 -25.38 -32.97 9.18
N PRO A 93 -26.24 -32.00 8.82
CA PRO A 93 -26.14 -30.62 9.30
C PRO A 93 -26.58 -30.50 10.78
N GLN A 94 -25.73 -29.94 11.64
CA GLN A 94 -26.01 -29.77 13.08
C GLN A 94 -26.64 -28.42 13.44
N SER A 95 -26.18 -27.32 12.83
CA SER A 95 -26.70 -25.97 13.14
C SER A 95 -26.57 -24.99 11.98
N ILE A 96 -27.52 -24.03 11.95
CA ILE A 96 -27.47 -22.85 11.10
C ILE A 96 -27.18 -21.66 12.01
N THR A 97 -26.11 -20.92 11.69
CA THR A 97 -25.73 -19.69 12.40
C THR A 97 -26.09 -18.50 11.50
N CYS A 98 -26.88 -17.56 12.00
CA CYS A 98 -27.15 -16.29 11.31
C CYS A 98 -26.39 -15.17 12.00
N ASN A 99 -25.47 -14.53 11.27
CA ASN A 99 -24.82 -13.30 11.71
C ASN A 99 -25.58 -12.12 11.12
N LEU A 100 -26.36 -11.42 11.95
CA LEU A 100 -27.04 -10.19 11.57
C LEU A 100 -26.10 -8.99 11.76
N GLU A 101 -25.62 -8.45 10.65
CA GLU A 101 -24.85 -7.20 10.66
C GLU A 101 -25.78 -6.00 10.39
N SER A 102 -25.89 -5.12 11.38
CA SER A 102 -26.56 -3.83 11.22
C SER A 102 -25.73 -2.92 10.30
N THR A 103 -26.39 -2.26 9.33
CA THR A 103 -25.71 -1.28 8.45
C THR A 103 -25.03 -0.17 9.24
N ALA A 104 -25.56 0.21 10.42
CA ALA A 104 -24.89 1.16 11.31
C ALA A 104 -23.50 0.67 11.77
N ILE A 105 -23.36 -0.62 12.11
CA ILE A 105 -22.07 -1.22 12.52
C ILE A 105 -21.09 -1.23 11.35
N LYS A 106 -21.54 -1.48 10.11
CA LYS A 106 -20.71 -1.30 8.91
C LYS A 106 -20.26 0.14 8.74
N THR A 107 -21.15 1.12 8.88
CA THR A 107 -20.81 2.55 8.79
C THR A 107 -19.80 2.97 9.87
N TYR A 108 -19.97 2.54 11.13
CA TYR A 108 -19.02 2.83 12.20
C TYR A 108 -17.70 2.08 12.02
N SER A 109 -17.71 0.81 11.62
CA SER A 109 -16.51 0.03 11.32
C SER A 109 -15.70 0.67 10.18
N ASN A 110 -16.37 1.08 9.10
CA ASN A 110 -15.74 1.78 7.98
C ASN A 110 -15.18 3.13 8.45
N CYS A 111 -15.91 3.94 9.21
CA CYS A 111 -15.41 5.20 9.76
C CYS A 111 -14.18 4.99 10.68
N PHE A 112 -14.13 3.92 11.46
CA PHE A 112 -12.95 3.52 12.24
C PHE A 112 -11.82 2.87 11.41
N GLN A 113 -12.08 2.40 10.19
CA GLN A 113 -11.06 1.96 9.22
C GLN A 113 -10.54 3.13 8.37
N ASP A 114 -11.37 4.12 8.07
CA ASP A 114 -11.00 5.39 7.43
C ASP A 114 -10.09 6.21 8.35
N LEU A 115 -10.29 6.14 9.67
CA LEU A 115 -9.35 6.67 10.67
C LEU A 115 -8.02 5.88 10.77
N LYS A 116 -7.96 4.65 10.26
CA LYS A 116 -6.75 3.79 10.29
C LYS A 116 -5.99 3.79 8.97
N THR A 117 -6.60 4.19 7.86
CA THR A 117 -5.96 4.20 6.54
C THR A 117 -5.60 5.64 6.15
N PRO A 118 -4.34 5.93 5.76
CA PRO A 118 -3.95 7.29 5.40
C PRO A 118 -4.76 7.85 4.23
N GLY A 119 -5.43 8.98 4.46
CA GLY A 119 -6.19 9.72 3.46
C GLY A 119 -5.28 10.39 2.42
N PRO A 120 -5.84 10.90 1.31
CA PRO A 120 -5.07 11.49 0.22
C PRO A 120 -4.12 12.61 0.67
N TYR A 121 -4.52 13.44 1.65
CA TYR A 121 -3.69 14.54 2.15
C TYR A 121 -2.48 14.08 2.99
N GLN A 122 -2.62 13.00 3.76
CA GLN A 122 -1.51 12.41 4.52
C GLN A 122 -0.51 11.78 3.56
N LYS A 123 -1.03 11.10 2.53
CA LYS A 123 -0.24 10.50 1.46
C LYS A 123 0.53 11.55 0.64
N SER A 124 -0.12 12.64 0.24
CA SER A 124 0.53 13.72 -0.50
C SER A 124 1.58 14.44 0.34
N LEU A 125 1.31 14.70 1.63
CA LEU A 125 2.28 15.30 2.53
C LEU A 125 3.49 14.38 2.76
N ALA A 126 3.27 13.07 2.88
CA ALA A 126 4.34 12.10 2.99
C ALA A 126 5.20 12.07 1.71
N GLU A 127 4.60 12.02 0.52
CA GLU A 127 5.34 12.08 -0.74
C GLU A 127 6.12 13.39 -0.92
N PHE A 128 5.55 14.53 -0.51
CA PHE A 128 6.23 15.82 -0.50
C PHE A 128 7.45 15.81 0.43
N LEU A 129 7.25 15.49 1.72
CA LEU A 129 8.33 15.51 2.73
C LEU A 129 9.43 14.49 2.41
N GLY A 130 9.06 13.30 1.94
CA GLY A 130 10.03 12.27 1.55
C GLY A 130 10.85 12.71 0.35
N THR A 131 10.24 13.26 -0.70
CA THR A 131 10.98 13.72 -1.88
C THR A 131 11.84 14.96 -1.59
N LEU A 132 11.39 15.83 -0.69
CA LEU A 132 12.16 16.96 -0.16
C LEU A 132 13.44 16.48 0.54
N ILE A 133 13.32 15.61 1.54
CA ILE A 133 14.47 15.11 2.30
C ILE A 133 15.39 14.28 1.39
N LEU A 134 14.83 13.44 0.52
CA LEU A 134 15.59 12.65 -0.46
C LEU A 134 16.44 13.55 -1.36
N THR A 135 15.84 14.61 -1.92
CA THR A 135 16.55 15.52 -2.83
C THR A 135 17.62 16.31 -2.07
N LEU A 136 17.29 16.84 -0.88
CA LEU A 136 18.23 17.57 -0.02
C LEU A 136 19.46 16.73 0.32
N TYR A 137 19.28 15.51 0.82
CA TYR A 137 20.38 14.64 1.24
C TYR A 137 21.14 14.04 0.06
N ALA A 138 20.46 13.53 -0.97
CA ALA A 138 21.13 12.92 -2.12
C ALA A 138 21.94 13.93 -2.93
N CYS A 139 21.52 15.20 -2.99
CA CYS A 139 22.30 16.26 -3.62
C CYS A 139 23.44 16.74 -2.70
N SER A 140 23.17 16.93 -1.40
CA SER A 140 24.18 17.41 -0.43
C SER A 140 25.36 16.44 -0.28
N ILE A 141 25.09 15.14 -0.09
CA ILE A 141 26.14 14.11 0.07
C ILE A 141 26.88 13.85 -1.26
N GLY A 142 26.26 14.17 -2.39
CA GLY A 142 26.87 14.09 -3.72
C GLY A 142 27.84 15.23 -4.04
N LEU A 143 27.87 16.31 -3.26
CA LEU A 143 28.77 17.45 -3.51
C LEU A 143 30.24 17.01 -3.38
N PRO A 144 31.11 17.36 -4.35
CA PRO A 144 32.54 17.11 -4.24
C PRO A 144 33.15 18.03 -3.17
N ILE A 145 33.60 17.43 -2.06
CA ILE A 145 34.35 18.11 -0.99
C ILE A 145 35.87 18.11 -1.32
N SER A 146 36.29 17.37 -2.34
CA SER A 146 37.66 17.28 -2.88
C SER A 146 37.64 17.21 -4.41
N GLU A 147 38.78 17.45 -5.07
CA GLU A 147 38.88 17.62 -6.54
C GLU A 147 38.55 16.37 -7.39
N ASP A 148 38.36 15.20 -6.78
CA ASP A 148 38.11 13.93 -7.48
C ASP A 148 36.69 13.87 -8.07
N LYS A 149 36.58 14.13 -9.38
CA LYS A 149 35.34 14.10 -10.19
C LYS A 149 34.78 12.70 -10.46
N VAL A 150 34.72 11.84 -9.45
CA VAL A 150 34.03 10.54 -9.49
C VAL A 150 32.79 10.66 -8.60
N PRO A 151 31.62 10.08 -8.95
CA PRO A 151 30.50 9.99 -8.01
C PRO A 151 31.02 9.35 -6.73
N SER A 152 31.05 10.13 -5.65
CA SER A 152 31.65 9.65 -4.40
C SER A 152 30.89 8.41 -3.94
N LEU A 153 31.61 7.42 -3.41
CA LEU A 153 30.98 6.26 -2.77
C LEU A 153 29.96 6.73 -1.71
N ASN A 154 30.27 7.86 -1.06
CA ASN A 154 29.39 8.59 -0.15
C ASN A 154 28.07 9.02 -0.81
N GLY A 155 28.08 9.62 -2.00
CA GLY A 155 26.88 10.02 -2.73
C GLY A 155 25.97 8.83 -3.07
N CYS A 156 26.56 7.73 -3.55
CA CYS A 156 25.81 6.51 -3.88
C CYS A 156 25.19 5.86 -2.64
N LEU A 157 25.98 5.68 -1.57
CA LEU A 157 25.51 5.14 -0.29
C LEU A 157 24.49 6.07 0.37
N GLY A 158 24.78 7.37 0.42
CA GLY A 158 23.95 8.40 1.04
C GLY A 158 22.58 8.51 0.40
N GLY A 159 22.51 8.54 -0.94
CA GLY A 159 21.23 8.54 -1.66
C GLY A 159 20.39 7.28 -1.39
N GLY A 160 21.00 6.10 -1.49
CA GLY A 160 20.30 4.83 -1.26
C GLY A 160 19.86 4.61 0.19
N LEU A 161 20.71 4.92 1.17
CA LEU A 161 20.38 4.82 2.60
C LEU A 161 19.36 5.89 3.03
N THR A 162 19.39 7.08 2.44
CA THR A 162 18.34 8.10 2.64
C THR A 162 17.00 7.56 2.16
N LEU A 163 16.94 6.99 0.94
CA LEU A 163 15.70 6.41 0.43
C LEU A 163 15.19 5.27 1.34
N ALA A 164 16.07 4.34 1.75
CA ALA A 164 15.69 3.27 2.68
C ALA A 164 15.10 3.82 3.98
N THR A 165 15.73 4.84 4.57
CA THR A 165 15.26 5.49 5.81
C THR A 165 13.89 6.13 5.63
N LEU A 166 13.65 6.83 4.52
CA LEU A 166 12.37 7.47 4.25
C LEU A 166 11.26 6.46 4.00
N ILE A 167 11.53 5.37 3.27
CA ILE A 167 10.56 4.28 3.08
C ILE A 167 10.25 3.59 4.42
N TRP A 168 11.25 3.42 5.31
CA TRP A 168 11.02 2.93 6.68
C TRP A 168 10.08 3.84 7.49
N CYS A 169 10.29 5.15 7.45
CA CYS A 169 9.53 6.10 8.26
C CYS A 169 8.13 6.40 7.71
N MET A 170 7.94 6.35 6.39
CA MET A 170 6.80 6.95 5.70
C MET A 170 6.14 6.04 4.66
N GLY A 171 6.73 4.88 4.35
CA GLY A 171 6.20 3.91 3.39
C GLY A 171 4.87 3.29 3.83
N ASN A 172 4.61 3.20 5.13
CA ASN A 172 3.29 2.84 5.68
C ASN A 172 2.21 3.91 5.43
N VAL A 173 2.61 5.17 5.18
CA VAL A 173 1.67 6.27 4.90
C VAL A 173 1.30 6.29 3.41
N SER A 174 2.30 6.46 2.53
CA SER A 174 2.07 6.67 1.08
C SER A 174 2.43 5.49 0.18
N GLY A 175 3.12 4.47 0.69
CA GLY A 175 3.87 3.50 -0.12
C GLY A 175 5.33 3.94 -0.37
N GLY A 176 5.68 5.20 -0.07
CA GLY A 176 7.05 5.71 -0.13
C GLY A 176 7.63 5.72 -1.54
N HIS A 177 6.88 6.26 -2.52
CA HIS A 177 7.33 6.25 -3.91
C HIS A 177 8.50 7.22 -4.14
N PHE A 178 8.34 8.47 -3.68
CA PHE A 178 9.30 9.58 -3.75
C PHE A 178 9.93 9.84 -5.14
N ASN A 179 9.27 9.34 -6.19
CA ASN A 179 9.80 9.22 -7.54
C ASN A 179 8.65 9.11 -8.55
N PRO A 180 8.52 10.05 -9.51
CA PRO A 180 7.49 10.01 -10.55
C PRO A 180 7.49 8.71 -11.38
N SER A 181 8.66 8.13 -11.68
CA SER A 181 8.76 6.89 -12.45
C SER A 181 8.19 5.69 -11.70
N VAL A 182 8.42 5.61 -10.37
CA VAL A 182 7.81 4.59 -9.51
C VAL A 182 6.29 4.77 -9.48
N THR A 183 5.82 6.01 -9.27
CA THR A 183 4.38 6.32 -9.29
C THR A 183 3.70 5.95 -10.61
N ILE A 184 4.33 6.27 -11.74
CA ILE A 184 3.84 5.93 -13.09
C ILE A 184 3.83 4.41 -13.31
N ALA A 185 4.86 3.69 -12.86
CA ALA A 185 4.87 2.22 -12.93
C ALA A 185 3.76 1.60 -12.06
N PHE A 186 3.48 2.16 -10.88
CA PHE A 186 2.36 1.72 -10.04
C PHE A 186 1.00 1.98 -10.70
N LEU A 187 0.85 3.10 -11.43
CA LEU A 187 -0.36 3.39 -12.21
C LEU A 187 -0.53 2.40 -13.36
N PHE A 188 0.52 2.23 -14.18
CA PHE A 188 0.55 1.26 -15.28
C PHE A 188 0.25 -0.17 -14.82
N THR A 189 0.71 -0.53 -13.62
CA THR A 189 0.45 -1.83 -13.01
C THR A 189 -0.86 -1.95 -12.23
N GLY A 190 -1.72 -0.93 -12.26
CA GLY A 190 -3.05 -0.93 -11.62
C GLY A 190 -3.03 -0.91 -10.09
N LYS A 191 -1.91 -0.52 -9.46
CA LYS A 191 -1.73 -0.52 -7.99
C LYS A 191 -2.09 0.82 -7.33
N ILE A 192 -2.22 1.90 -8.10
CA ILE A 192 -2.63 3.23 -7.64
C ILE A 192 -3.62 3.83 -8.64
N ASN A 193 -4.57 4.64 -8.17
CA ASN A 193 -5.55 5.28 -9.05
C ASN A 193 -4.98 6.52 -9.76
N PRO A 194 -5.53 6.94 -10.92
CA PRO A 194 -4.98 8.05 -11.72
C PRO A 194 -4.94 9.39 -10.97
N LEU A 195 -5.97 9.72 -10.18
CA LEU A 195 -6.03 10.99 -9.46
C LEU A 195 -4.94 11.09 -8.39
N LEU A 196 -4.75 10.02 -7.61
CA LEU A 196 -3.70 9.95 -6.59
C LEU A 196 -2.30 9.93 -7.22
N THR A 197 -2.15 9.36 -8.42
CA THR A 197 -0.90 9.43 -9.21
C THR A 197 -0.52 10.87 -9.52
N ILE A 198 -1.46 11.69 -9.99
CA ILE A 198 -1.23 13.11 -10.29
C ILE A 198 -0.84 13.86 -9.01
N ILE A 199 -1.58 13.64 -7.91
CA ILE A 199 -1.27 14.22 -6.60
C ILE A 199 0.16 13.86 -6.16
N TYR A 200 0.55 12.59 -6.28
CA TYR A 200 1.90 12.13 -5.92
C TYR A 200 2.97 12.82 -6.75
N ILE A 201 2.82 12.87 -8.08
CA ILE A 201 3.81 13.51 -8.96
C ILE A 201 3.96 15.00 -8.64
N VAL A 202 2.86 15.73 -8.42
CA VAL A 202 2.91 17.16 -8.03
C VAL A 202 3.58 17.33 -6.66
N SER A 203 3.24 16.51 -5.66
CA SER A 203 3.90 16.53 -4.35
C SER A 203 5.38 16.18 -4.42
N GLN A 204 5.77 15.22 -5.25
CA GLN A 204 7.16 14.81 -5.47
C GLN A 204 7.97 15.95 -6.11
N LEU A 205 7.48 16.56 -7.19
CA LEU A 205 8.15 17.66 -7.88
C LEU A 205 8.28 18.90 -6.98
N PHE A 206 7.23 19.25 -6.24
CA PHE A 206 7.28 20.37 -5.31
C PHE A 206 8.21 20.08 -4.12
N GLY A 207 8.22 18.85 -3.62
CA GLY A 207 9.15 18.40 -2.58
C GLY A 207 10.61 18.54 -3.03
N ALA A 208 10.93 18.00 -4.22
CA ALA A 208 12.27 18.09 -4.79
C ALA A 208 12.73 19.55 -4.99
N TYR A 209 11.85 20.42 -5.50
CA TYR A 209 12.14 21.85 -5.63
C TYR A 209 12.47 22.50 -4.28
N VAL A 210 11.64 22.29 -3.24
CA VAL A 210 11.88 22.84 -1.90
C VAL A 210 13.17 22.27 -1.28
N GLY A 211 13.45 20.97 -1.47
CA GLY A 211 14.68 20.33 -0.98
C GLY A 211 15.94 20.91 -1.64
N ALA A 212 15.91 21.12 -2.95
CA ALA A 212 16.99 21.78 -3.69
C ALA A 212 17.15 23.26 -3.30
N LEU A 213 16.05 23.99 -3.06
CA LEU A 213 16.08 25.39 -2.62
C LEU A 213 16.67 25.55 -1.21
N ILE A 214 16.36 24.63 -0.29
CA ILE A 214 16.98 24.58 1.05
C ILE A 214 18.49 24.33 0.92
N LEU A 215 18.91 23.38 0.08
CA LEU A 215 20.33 23.11 -0.16
C LEU A 215 21.06 24.33 -0.74
N HIS A 216 20.46 25.00 -1.72
CA HIS A 216 20.97 26.25 -2.29
C HIS A 216 21.19 27.31 -1.19
N GLY A 217 20.26 27.46 -0.24
CA GLY A 217 20.40 28.35 0.90
C GLY A 217 21.58 28.03 1.83
N PHE A 218 21.95 26.76 1.99
CA PHE A 218 23.13 26.36 2.77
C PHE A 218 24.44 26.61 2.02
N VAL A 219 24.50 26.34 0.70
CA VAL A 219 25.73 26.49 -0.09
C VAL A 219 26.05 27.96 -0.41
N PHE A 220 25.04 28.79 -0.69
CA PHE A 220 25.22 30.18 -1.14
C PHE A 220 25.92 31.09 -0.12
N ASN A 221 25.91 30.75 1.17
CA ASN A 221 26.60 31.52 2.21
C ASN A 221 28.13 31.34 2.21
N GLN A 222 28.68 30.51 1.30
CA GLN A 222 30.12 30.37 1.08
C GLN A 222 30.47 30.96 -0.28
N SER A 223 31.03 32.17 -0.29
CA SER A 223 31.15 33.04 -1.48
C SER A 223 32.04 32.51 -2.61
N GLU A 224 32.81 31.45 -2.38
CA GLU A 224 33.63 30.78 -3.41
C GLU A 224 32.92 29.59 -4.06
N ASN A 225 31.75 29.17 -3.54
CA ASN A 225 31.11 27.89 -3.84
C ASN A 225 29.87 27.99 -4.76
N ALA A 226 29.69 29.09 -5.50
CA ALA A 226 28.59 29.22 -6.47
C ALA A 226 28.62 28.11 -7.55
N SER A 227 29.80 27.58 -7.88
CA SER A 227 30.00 26.43 -8.76
C SER A 227 29.48 25.11 -8.17
N LEU A 228 29.58 24.88 -6.85
CA LEU A 228 29.13 23.65 -6.21
C LEU A 228 27.62 23.41 -6.36
N ILE A 229 26.83 24.47 -6.55
CA ILE A 229 25.39 24.34 -6.76
C ILE A 229 25.11 23.64 -8.10
N ALA A 230 25.92 23.88 -9.13
CA ALA A 230 25.79 23.19 -10.42
C ALA A 230 26.06 21.67 -10.30
N GLU A 231 26.96 21.25 -9.42
CA GLU A 231 27.28 19.84 -9.13
C GLU A 231 26.10 19.07 -8.47
N THR A 232 25.04 19.76 -7.99
CA THR A 232 23.83 19.10 -7.49
C THR A 232 22.91 18.58 -8.62
N VAL A 233 23.06 19.13 -9.82
CA VAL A 233 22.25 18.83 -10.99
C VAL A 233 22.70 17.51 -11.59
N THR A 234 21.76 16.66 -11.96
CA THR A 234 22.11 15.43 -12.68
C THR A 234 22.48 15.78 -14.11
N THR A 235 23.72 15.52 -14.51
CA THR A 235 24.27 15.88 -15.83
C THR A 235 24.83 14.67 -16.56
N LEU A 236 24.76 14.71 -17.89
CA LEU A 236 25.36 13.71 -18.77
C LEU A 236 26.87 13.94 -18.79
N HIS A 237 27.67 12.89 -18.63
CA HIS A 237 29.12 13.02 -18.73
C HIS A 237 29.51 13.51 -20.14
N PRO A 238 30.41 14.50 -20.31
CA PRO A 238 30.68 15.14 -21.61
C PRO A 238 31.04 14.18 -22.75
N ASP A 239 31.80 13.11 -22.43
CA ASP A 239 32.21 12.10 -23.41
C ASP A 239 31.16 11.02 -23.72
N ILE A 240 29.95 11.11 -23.14
CA ILE A 240 28.88 10.11 -23.31
C ILE A 240 27.78 10.65 -24.20
N HIS A 241 27.41 9.89 -25.23
CA HIS A 241 26.35 10.27 -26.16
C HIS A 241 24.97 10.21 -25.50
N MET A 242 24.05 11.13 -25.85
CA MET A 242 22.71 11.23 -25.27
C MET A 242 21.93 9.89 -25.25
N VAL A 243 22.07 9.07 -26.29
CA VAL A 243 21.41 7.76 -26.37
C VAL A 243 22.05 6.73 -25.42
N GLN A 244 23.36 6.80 -25.18
CA GLN A 244 24.03 5.96 -24.18
C GLN A 244 23.55 6.34 -22.77
N GLY A 245 23.46 7.64 -22.47
CA GLY A 245 22.90 8.13 -21.21
C GLY A 245 21.45 7.67 -20.99
N LEU A 246 20.61 7.75 -22.03
CA LEU A 246 19.25 7.24 -22.00
C LEU A 246 19.19 5.73 -21.68
N VAL A 247 20.02 4.92 -22.32
CA VAL A 247 20.10 3.48 -22.05
C VAL A 247 20.58 3.19 -20.63
N VAL A 248 21.55 3.95 -20.11
CA VAL A 248 22.00 3.84 -18.71
C VAL A 248 20.85 4.11 -17.74
N GLU A 249 20.13 5.23 -17.88
CA GLU A 249 18.99 5.58 -17.02
C GLU A 249 17.84 4.55 -17.08
N ILE A 250 17.58 3.97 -18.27
CA ILE A 250 16.62 2.85 -18.43
C ILE A 250 17.07 1.66 -17.59
N ILE A 251 18.33 1.24 -17.68
CA ILE A 251 18.86 0.05 -16.99
C ILE A 251 18.83 0.22 -15.47
N ILE A 252 19.33 1.34 -14.94
CA ILE A 252 19.40 1.53 -13.48
C ILE A 252 18.01 1.69 -12.86
N THR A 253 17.08 2.37 -13.56
CA THR A 253 15.69 2.50 -13.08
C THR A 253 14.91 1.20 -13.20
N PHE A 254 15.19 0.39 -14.24
CA PHE A 254 14.63 -0.94 -14.37
C PHE A 254 14.97 -1.81 -13.16
N ILE A 255 16.24 -1.86 -12.73
CA ILE A 255 16.66 -2.62 -11.56
C ILE A 255 15.97 -2.10 -10.28
N LEU A 256 15.95 -0.78 -10.06
CA LEU A 256 15.25 -0.18 -8.92
C LEU A 256 13.77 -0.59 -8.84
N VAL A 257 13.04 -0.42 -9.94
CA VAL A 257 11.59 -0.66 -9.96
C VAL A 257 11.26 -2.15 -9.95
N LEU A 258 12.11 -3.00 -10.52
CA LEU A 258 12.01 -4.45 -10.43
C LEU A 258 12.17 -4.91 -8.96
N THR A 259 13.15 -4.35 -8.24
CA THR A 259 13.32 -4.59 -6.80
C THR A 259 12.09 -4.14 -6.02
N ILE A 260 11.57 -2.92 -6.27
CA ILE A 260 10.36 -2.42 -5.59
C ILE A 260 9.18 -3.38 -5.81
N PHE A 261 8.88 -3.79 -7.05
CA PHE A 261 7.80 -4.74 -7.29
C PHE A 261 8.01 -6.10 -6.64
N SER A 262 9.25 -6.58 -6.58
CA SER A 262 9.59 -7.82 -5.87
C SER A 262 9.43 -7.72 -4.35
N CYS A 263 9.70 -6.55 -3.75
CA CYS A 263 9.57 -6.33 -2.32
C CYS A 263 8.11 -6.15 -1.88
N VAL A 264 7.25 -5.52 -2.70
CA VAL A 264 5.84 -5.26 -2.34
C VAL A 264 4.87 -6.36 -2.77
N ASP A 265 5.37 -7.47 -3.32
CA ASP A 265 4.55 -8.59 -3.76
C ASP A 265 4.20 -9.54 -2.61
N SER A 266 2.97 -9.42 -2.11
CA SER A 266 2.43 -10.25 -1.03
C SER A 266 2.31 -11.74 -1.36
N SER A 267 2.51 -12.16 -2.61
CA SER A 267 2.60 -13.57 -2.98
C SER A 267 3.98 -14.19 -2.69
N ARG A 268 5.04 -13.38 -2.61
CA ARG A 268 6.39 -13.85 -2.26
C ARG A 268 6.51 -14.04 -0.76
N LYS A 269 6.76 -15.29 -0.35
CA LYS A 269 6.98 -15.70 1.05
C LYS A 269 8.44 -16.11 1.33
N ASP A 270 9.25 -16.14 0.29
CA ASP A 270 10.66 -16.51 0.29
C ASP A 270 11.60 -15.33 0.61
N ILE A 271 11.14 -14.09 0.38
CA ILE A 271 11.87 -12.88 0.75
C ILE A 271 11.61 -12.55 2.23
N GLY A 272 12.67 -12.58 3.04
CA GLY A 272 12.70 -11.99 4.37
C GLY A 272 13.53 -10.70 4.45
N GLY A 273 13.59 -10.11 5.63
CA GLY A 273 14.42 -8.93 5.91
C GLY A 273 13.70 -7.59 5.71
N SER A 274 14.48 -6.52 5.49
CA SER A 274 13.96 -5.15 5.33
C SER A 274 13.74 -4.79 3.86
N PHE A 275 12.48 -4.68 3.44
CA PHE A 275 12.11 -4.16 2.12
C PHE A 275 12.61 -2.72 1.87
N PRO A 276 12.52 -1.76 2.82
CA PRO A 276 13.10 -0.44 2.65
C PRO A 276 14.61 -0.48 2.34
N LEU A 277 15.36 -1.35 3.04
CA LEU A 277 16.80 -1.50 2.82
C LEU A 277 17.11 -2.14 1.46
N GLN A 278 16.35 -3.16 1.04
CA GLN A 278 16.50 -3.79 -0.29
C GLN A 278 16.30 -2.76 -1.42
N ILE A 279 15.29 -1.89 -1.31
CA ILE A 279 15.04 -0.81 -2.27
C ILE A 279 16.17 0.23 -2.25
N GLY A 280 16.66 0.61 -1.06
CA GLY A 280 17.81 1.51 -0.93
C GLY A 280 19.09 0.94 -1.56
N ILE A 281 19.36 -0.36 -1.36
CA ILE A 281 20.50 -1.06 -1.98
C ILE A 281 20.40 -1.03 -3.52
N ALA A 282 19.20 -1.15 -4.09
CA ALA A 282 19.03 -1.03 -5.54
C ALA A 282 19.42 0.37 -6.06
N VAL A 283 19.14 1.44 -5.30
CA VAL A 283 19.64 2.79 -5.61
C VAL A 283 21.15 2.90 -5.46
N VAL A 284 21.76 2.29 -4.44
CA VAL A 284 23.24 2.25 -4.31
C VAL A 284 23.86 1.59 -5.54
N ILE A 285 23.34 0.42 -5.97
CA ILE A 285 23.81 -0.31 -7.15
C ILE A 285 23.62 0.54 -8.43
N GLY A 286 22.47 1.17 -8.59
CA GLY A 286 22.19 2.07 -9.72
C GLY A 286 23.14 3.27 -9.78
N GLY A 287 23.43 3.89 -8.64
CA GLY A 287 24.42 4.97 -8.52
C GLY A 287 25.84 4.53 -8.85
N LEU A 288 26.30 3.40 -8.28
CA LEU A 288 27.63 2.84 -8.55
C LEU A 288 27.83 2.43 -10.02
N PHE A 289 26.76 2.00 -10.70
CA PHE A 289 26.81 1.65 -12.12
C PHE A 289 26.70 2.88 -13.04
N GLY A 290 25.63 3.67 -12.88
CA GLY A 290 25.23 4.73 -13.80
C GLY A 290 25.82 6.11 -13.49
N GLY A 291 26.24 6.35 -12.25
CA GLY A 291 26.67 7.67 -11.77
C GLY A 291 27.76 8.31 -12.62
N LYS A 292 28.77 7.53 -13.03
CA LYS A 292 29.90 8.01 -13.85
C LYS A 292 29.54 8.37 -15.29
N PHE A 293 28.35 7.98 -15.76
CA PHE A 293 27.88 8.24 -17.12
C PHE A 293 26.81 9.33 -17.17
N THR A 294 25.91 9.36 -16.18
CA THR A 294 24.69 10.18 -16.22
C THR A 294 24.40 10.93 -14.92
N GLY A 295 25.24 10.81 -13.89
CA GLY A 295 24.93 11.21 -12.52
C GLY A 295 23.97 10.27 -11.78
N GLY A 296 23.41 9.25 -12.46
CA GLY A 296 22.60 8.18 -11.86
C GLY A 296 21.30 8.68 -11.23
N SER A 297 20.41 9.27 -12.03
CA SER A 297 19.18 9.89 -11.53
C SER A 297 18.21 8.87 -10.93
N MET A 298 17.79 7.90 -11.74
CA MET A 298 16.66 6.99 -11.49
C MET A 298 15.30 7.66 -11.19
N ASN A 299 15.23 8.99 -11.10
CA ASN A 299 14.13 9.72 -10.48
C ASN A 299 13.95 11.12 -11.09
N PRO A 300 12.91 11.34 -11.92
CA PRO A 300 12.67 12.62 -12.57
C PRO A 300 12.54 13.79 -11.58
N ALA A 301 11.97 13.60 -10.39
CA ALA A 301 11.86 14.67 -9.40
C ALA A 301 13.23 15.07 -8.81
N ARG A 302 14.08 14.09 -8.50
CA ARG A 302 15.46 14.30 -7.99
C ARG A 302 16.36 15.05 -8.99
N SER A 303 16.09 14.93 -10.29
CA SER A 303 16.77 15.73 -11.32
C SER A 303 16.09 17.08 -11.54
N PHE A 304 14.76 17.13 -11.52
CA PHE A 304 13.97 18.36 -11.73
C PHE A 304 14.21 19.44 -10.68
N GLY A 305 14.24 19.08 -9.38
CA GLY A 305 14.40 20.06 -8.29
C GLY A 305 15.65 20.93 -8.45
N PRO A 306 16.86 20.34 -8.53
CA PRO A 306 18.10 21.07 -8.77
C PRO A 306 18.13 21.83 -10.11
N ALA A 307 17.63 21.23 -11.20
CA ALA A 307 17.57 21.88 -12.51
C ALA A 307 16.70 23.16 -12.49
N LEU A 308 15.57 23.13 -11.77
CA LEU A 308 14.68 24.29 -11.62
C LEU A 308 15.30 25.41 -10.77
N VAL A 309 16.06 25.07 -9.74
CA VAL A 309 16.72 26.06 -8.87
C VAL A 309 17.95 26.69 -9.55
N THR A 310 18.71 25.91 -10.32
CA THR A 310 19.94 26.37 -11.00
C THR A 310 19.73 26.95 -12.39
N GLY A 311 18.63 26.60 -13.06
CA GLY A 311 18.41 26.90 -14.47
C GLY A 311 19.16 25.99 -15.45
N ILE A 312 19.79 24.91 -14.97
CA ILE A 312 20.57 23.99 -15.80
C ILE A 312 19.67 22.86 -16.31
N TRP A 313 19.35 22.89 -17.62
CA TRP A 313 18.41 21.97 -18.28
C TRP A 313 19.04 21.10 -19.38
N GLU A 314 20.37 21.08 -19.48
CA GLU A 314 21.07 20.34 -20.53
C GLU A 314 20.76 18.84 -20.46
N ASN A 315 20.37 18.26 -21.59
CA ASN A 315 19.95 16.85 -21.73
C ASN A 315 18.85 16.38 -20.75
N HIS A 316 18.13 17.30 -20.09
CA HIS A 316 17.25 16.98 -18.96
C HIS A 316 16.12 15.98 -19.29
N TRP A 317 15.67 15.95 -20.55
CA TRP A 317 14.66 15.01 -21.05
C TRP A 317 15.04 13.55 -20.84
N ILE A 318 16.34 13.22 -20.79
CA ILE A 318 16.85 11.87 -20.52
C ILE A 318 16.36 11.37 -19.15
N TYR A 319 16.40 12.23 -18.14
CA TYR A 319 16.01 11.91 -16.76
C TYR A 319 14.50 11.81 -16.55
N TRP A 320 13.71 12.12 -17.57
CA TRP A 320 12.29 11.80 -17.64
C TRP A 320 12.06 10.52 -18.43
N LEU A 321 12.48 10.49 -19.70
CA LEU A 321 12.18 9.38 -20.60
C LEU A 321 12.84 8.07 -20.15
N GLY A 322 14.13 8.11 -19.80
CA GLY A 322 14.89 6.92 -19.42
C GLY A 322 14.31 6.23 -18.18
N PRO A 323 14.16 6.97 -17.06
CA PRO A 323 13.57 6.40 -15.85
C PRO A 323 12.13 5.92 -16.03
N ILE A 324 11.28 6.64 -16.77
CA ILE A 324 9.89 6.20 -17.01
C ILE A 324 9.87 4.91 -17.84
N VAL A 325 10.66 4.82 -18.92
CA VAL A 325 10.73 3.61 -19.76
C VAL A 325 11.28 2.41 -18.96
N GLY A 326 12.35 2.60 -18.19
CA GLY A 326 12.90 1.54 -17.31
C GLY A 326 11.88 1.04 -16.28
N ALA A 327 11.15 1.98 -15.65
CA ALA A 327 10.12 1.66 -14.67
C ALA A 327 8.91 0.90 -15.26
N LEU A 328 8.45 1.29 -16.45
CA LEU A 328 7.38 0.60 -17.17
C LEU A 328 7.80 -0.82 -17.59
N LEU A 329 9.02 -0.98 -18.14
CA LEU A 329 9.57 -2.28 -18.49
C LEU A 329 9.70 -3.21 -17.28
N ALA A 330 10.15 -2.67 -16.14
CA ALA A 330 10.23 -3.43 -14.89
C ALA A 330 8.86 -3.87 -14.38
N GLY A 331 7.86 -2.98 -14.40
CA GLY A 331 6.49 -3.32 -14.03
C GLY A 331 5.86 -4.38 -14.95
N PHE A 332 6.11 -4.28 -16.25
CA PHE A 332 5.67 -5.26 -17.24
C PHE A 332 6.32 -6.64 -17.01
N ILE A 333 7.65 -6.70 -16.97
CA ILE A 333 8.40 -7.95 -16.78
C ILE A 333 8.04 -8.59 -15.43
N TYR A 334 7.92 -7.79 -14.36
CA TYR A 334 7.53 -8.34 -13.06
C TYR A 334 6.14 -8.96 -13.11
N GLN A 335 5.13 -8.29 -13.67
CA GLN A 335 3.76 -8.82 -13.70
C GLN A 335 3.58 -10.03 -14.60
N PHE A 336 4.13 -10.01 -15.81
CA PHE A 336 3.76 -10.97 -16.85
C PHE A 336 4.79 -12.10 -17.02
N VAL A 337 6.01 -11.95 -16.51
CA VAL A 337 7.09 -12.95 -16.64
C VAL A 337 7.49 -13.55 -15.29
N LEU A 338 7.65 -12.72 -14.25
CA LEU A 338 8.20 -13.17 -12.96
C LEU A 338 7.14 -13.52 -11.91
N ASN A 339 6.04 -12.75 -11.83
CA ASN A 339 4.90 -13.05 -10.97
C ASN A 339 3.98 -14.08 -11.62
N LEU A 340 4.52 -15.28 -11.81
CA LEU A 340 3.74 -16.46 -12.18
C LEU A 340 2.88 -16.86 -10.98
N LYS A 341 1.71 -16.24 -10.87
CA LYS A 341 0.61 -16.73 -10.03
C LYS A 341 0.38 -18.18 -10.40
N CYS A 342 0.74 -19.09 -9.50
CA CYS A 342 0.46 -20.50 -9.65
C CYS A 342 -1.03 -20.63 -9.96
N PRO A 343 -1.44 -21.23 -11.10
CA PRO A 343 -2.85 -21.37 -11.41
C PRO A 343 -3.49 -22.08 -10.22
N ARG A 344 -4.60 -21.53 -9.69
CA ARG A 344 -5.32 -22.07 -8.53
C ARG A 344 -5.33 -23.58 -8.68
N LYS A 345 -4.62 -24.30 -7.78
CA LYS A 345 -4.72 -25.76 -7.75
C LYS A 345 -6.20 -26.06 -7.54
N TYR A 346 -6.86 -26.49 -8.62
CA TYR A 346 -8.12 -27.17 -8.51
C TYR A 346 -7.76 -28.47 -7.81
N ILE A 347 -7.99 -28.52 -6.50
CA ILE A 347 -7.89 -29.74 -5.71
C ILE A 347 -9.26 -30.39 -5.84
N PRO A 348 -9.47 -31.36 -6.76
CA PRO A 348 -10.68 -32.16 -6.70
C PRO A 348 -10.69 -32.86 -5.33
N ARG A 349 -11.78 -32.74 -4.57
CA ARG A 349 -11.89 -33.23 -3.17
C ARG A 349 -11.81 -34.78 -3.01
N ASN A 350 -11.49 -35.52 -4.08
CA ASN A 350 -11.71 -36.97 -4.17
C ASN A 350 -10.41 -37.78 -4.40
N VAL A 351 -9.30 -37.45 -3.73
CA VAL A 351 -8.05 -38.25 -3.80
C VAL A 351 -7.46 -38.57 -2.42
N TYR A 352 -8.32 -38.97 -1.48
CA TYR A 352 -7.94 -39.77 -0.29
C TYR A 352 -9.07 -40.75 0.07
N ARG A 353 -9.31 -41.71 -0.83
CA ARG A 353 -10.01 -42.97 -0.54
C ARG A 353 -9.31 -44.11 -1.28
N ALA A 354 -8.44 -44.80 -0.55
CA ALA A 354 -7.90 -46.13 -0.83
C ALA A 354 -7.57 -46.76 0.53
#